data_AF-A0A816BX54-F1
#
_entry.id   AF-A0A816BX54-F1
#
_cell.length_a   1.000
_cell.length_b   1.000
_cell.length_c   1.000
_cell.angle_alpha   90.00
_cell.angle_beta   90.00
_cell.angle_gamma   90.00
#
_symmetry.space_group_name_H-M   'P 1'
#
loop_
_entity.id
_entity.type
_entity.pdbx_description
1 polymer ?
#
loop_
_entity_poly.entity_id
_entity_poly.type
_entity_poly.pdbx_seq_one_letter_code
_entity_poly.pdbx_strand_id
1 'polypeptide(L)'
;MPDIITRRRLIFFIFAVSFVIISILFFGRIIPSYSPRVSFKPEDEQLTSECYLSEPVDVIGLCEKCTSYQRRSKAHACLSTGYREIVLCSRSNIKTTRSCQIPTQVQRQHFWLFEGFMLVLGLLAIASVQSRQKTLDKQMVEKIKKQIGEADE
;
A
#
# COMPACT_ATOMS: atom_id res chain seq x y z
N MET A 1 -24.04 -12.32 33.71
CA MET A 1 -22.94 -11.44 33.28
C MET A 1 -22.78 -11.50 31.75
N PRO A 2 -23.63 -10.82 30.96
CA PRO A 2 -23.55 -10.84 29.49
C PRO A 2 -22.68 -9.71 28.87
N ASP A 3 -22.37 -8.64 29.61
CA ASP A 3 -21.75 -7.43 29.03
C ASP A 3 -20.31 -7.61 28.52
N ILE A 4 -19.54 -8.52 29.12
CA ILE A 4 -18.13 -8.75 28.76
C ILE A 4 -17.98 -9.39 27.37
N ILE A 5 -18.93 -10.25 26.99
CA ILE A 5 -18.91 -10.94 25.69
C ILE A 5 -19.29 -9.97 24.57
N THR A 6 -20.31 -9.14 24.81
CA THR A 6 -20.76 -8.10 23.87
C THR A 6 -19.68 -7.04 23.68
N ARG A 7 -18.99 -6.64 24.75
CA ARG A 7 -17.89 -5.66 24.69
C ARG A 7 -16.66 -6.19 23.95
N ARG A 8 -16.30 -7.47 24.11
CA ARG A 8 -15.23 -8.09 23.31
C ARG A 8 -15.59 -8.16 21.83
N ARG A 9 -16.83 -8.54 21.49
CA ARG A 9 -17.33 -8.53 20.10
C ARG A 9 -17.29 -7.13 19.50
N LEU A 10 -17.70 -6.11 20.26
CA LEU A 10 -17.64 -4.72 19.83
C LEU A 10 -16.20 -4.27 19.51
N ILE A 11 -15.24 -4.64 20.35
CA ILE A 11 -13.82 -4.31 20.12
C ILE A 11 -13.29 -4.98 18.84
N PHE A 12 -13.62 -6.25 18.59
CA PHE A 12 -13.24 -6.91 17.34
C PHE A 12 -13.86 -6.23 16.12
N PHE A 13 -15.13 -5.84 16.21
CA PHE A 13 -15.80 -5.10 15.13
C PHE A 13 -15.12 -3.75 14.86
N ILE A 14 -14.78 -2.98 15.89
CA ILE A 14 -14.08 -1.70 15.74
C ILE A 14 -12.71 -1.90 15.08
N PHE A 15 -11.92 -2.88 15.53
CA PHE A 15 -10.63 -3.19 14.91
C PHE A 15 -10.78 -3.62 13.46
N ALA A 16 -11.74 -4.50 13.15
CA ALA A 16 -12.00 -4.94 11.78
C ALA A 16 -12.43 -3.78 10.87
N VAL A 17 -13.32 -2.90 11.32
CA VAL A 17 -13.74 -1.72 10.56
C VAL A 17 -12.58 -0.75 10.35
N SER A 18 -11.78 -0.49 11.39
CA SER A 18 -10.59 0.37 11.28
C SER A 18 -9.57 -0.18 10.28
N PHE A 19 -9.37 -1.51 10.29
CA PHE A 19 -8.48 -2.21 9.38
C PHE A 19 -8.95 -2.09 7.93
N VAL A 20 -10.25 -2.26 7.69
CA VAL A 20 -10.88 -2.11 6.37
C VAL A 20 -10.76 -0.68 5.87
N ILE A 21 -11.02 0.33 6.70
CA ILE A 21 -10.87 1.75 6.33
C ILE A 21 -9.42 2.07 5.97
N ILE A 22 -8.46 1.64 6.79
CA ILE A 22 -7.03 1.85 6.53
C ILE A 22 -6.60 1.18 5.22
N SER A 23 -7.08 -0.05 4.97
CA SER A 23 -6.80 -0.76 3.72
C SER A 23 -7.37 -0.03 2.51
N ILE A 24 -8.60 0.47 2.59
CA ILE A 24 -9.23 1.27 1.51
C ILE A 24 -8.45 2.56 1.26
N LEU A 25 -8.02 3.26 2.32
CA LEU A 25 -7.18 4.45 2.18
C LEU A 25 -5.82 4.12 1.56
N PHE A 26 -5.23 2.98 1.91
CA PHE A 26 -3.98 2.50 1.33
C PHE A 26 -4.14 2.18 -0.16
N PHE A 27 -5.13 1.38 -0.54
CA PHE A 27 -5.42 1.06 -1.94
C PHE A 27 -5.90 2.28 -2.75
N GLY A 28 -6.64 3.20 -2.13
CA GLY A 28 -7.06 4.46 -2.75
C GLY A 28 -5.89 5.41 -3.04
N ARG A 29 -4.81 5.34 -2.24
CA ARG A 29 -3.54 6.04 -2.52
C ARG A 29 -2.67 5.30 -3.55
N ILE A 30 -2.87 4.00 -3.74
CA ILE A 30 -2.18 3.15 -4.74
C ILE A 30 -2.67 3.41 -6.17
N ILE A 31 -3.86 3.98 -6.36
CA ILE A 31 -4.36 4.34 -7.69
C ILE A 31 -4.16 5.85 -7.91
N PRO A 32 -3.08 6.30 -8.57
CA PRO A 32 -3.04 7.63 -9.18
C PRO A 32 -3.93 7.59 -10.44
N SER A 33 -5.24 7.39 -10.27
CA SER A 33 -6.24 7.61 -11.33
C SER A 33 -7.12 8.79 -10.97
N TYR A 34 -6.45 9.88 -10.62
CA TYR A 34 -7.02 11.21 -10.85
C TYR A 34 -5.91 12.10 -11.39
N SER A 35 -5.46 11.76 -12.59
CA SER A 35 -4.90 12.78 -13.48
C SER A 35 -6.12 13.53 -14.03
N PRO A 36 -6.39 14.79 -13.63
CA PRO A 36 -7.27 15.64 -14.42
C PRO A 36 -6.70 15.59 -15.83
N ARG A 37 -7.52 15.19 -16.82
CA ARG A 37 -7.11 15.05 -18.21
C ARG A 37 -6.44 16.35 -18.66
N VAL A 38 -5.11 16.44 -18.55
CA VAL A 38 -4.34 17.31 -19.41
C VAL A 38 -4.44 16.59 -20.74
N SER A 39 -5.39 17.03 -21.57
CA SER A 39 -5.50 16.61 -22.96
C SER A 39 -4.19 16.95 -23.65
N PHE A 40 -3.22 16.03 -23.57
CA PHE A 40 -2.08 16.04 -24.46
C PHE A 40 -2.62 15.62 -25.82
N LYS A 41 -2.87 16.62 -26.66
CA LYS A 41 -3.13 16.44 -28.08
C LYS A 41 -1.89 15.71 -28.64
N PRO A 42 -2.03 14.51 -29.22
CA PRO A 42 -0.91 13.81 -29.85
C PRO A 42 -0.60 14.51 -31.18
N GLU A 43 -0.02 15.71 -31.09
CA GLU A 43 0.40 16.48 -32.26
C GLU A 43 1.90 16.76 -32.27
N ASP A 44 2.63 16.35 -31.23
CA ASP A 44 4.11 16.31 -31.19
C ASP A 44 4.62 14.92 -30.77
N GLU A 45 4.00 13.86 -31.32
CA GLU A 45 4.64 12.53 -31.37
C GLU A 45 5.55 12.45 -32.60
N GLN A 46 6.37 13.48 -32.82
CA GLN A 46 7.44 13.45 -33.80
C GLN A 46 8.77 13.90 -33.21
N LEU A 47 9.76 13.06 -33.51
CA LEU A 47 11.19 13.32 -33.55
C LEU A 47 12.01 13.05 -32.28
N THR A 48 12.30 11.75 -32.07
CA THR A 48 13.66 11.14 -32.19
C THR A 48 14.89 12.01 -31.91
N SER A 49 14.83 12.90 -30.94
CA SER A 49 16.02 13.46 -30.32
C SER A 49 16.03 12.98 -28.88
N GLU A 50 16.88 12.00 -28.62
CA GLU A 50 17.20 11.59 -27.24
C GLU A 50 18.05 12.68 -26.60
N CYS A 51 17.52 13.92 -26.52
CA CYS A 51 18.23 15.06 -25.94
C CYS A 51 18.61 14.80 -24.48
N TYR A 52 17.90 13.89 -23.83
CA TYR A 52 18.20 13.39 -22.49
C TYR A 52 19.50 12.58 -22.39
N LEU A 53 20.09 12.14 -23.51
CA LEU A 53 21.41 11.50 -23.55
C LEU A 53 22.56 12.51 -23.64
N SER A 54 22.30 13.67 -24.24
CA SER A 54 23.33 14.69 -24.52
C SER A 54 23.33 15.85 -23.53
N GLU A 55 22.19 16.12 -22.87
CA GLU A 55 21.98 17.32 -22.06
C GLU A 55 21.46 16.95 -20.66
N PRO A 56 21.72 17.78 -19.63
CA PRO A 56 21.03 17.67 -18.36
C PRO A 56 19.53 17.88 -18.59
N VAL A 57 18.73 17.08 -17.89
CA VAL A 57 17.27 17.09 -17.99
C VAL A 57 16.62 17.36 -16.65
N ASP A 58 15.59 18.18 -16.69
CA ASP A 58 14.73 18.45 -15.55
C ASP A 58 13.48 17.57 -15.65
N VAL A 59 13.18 16.84 -14.57
CA VAL A 59 11.99 15.98 -14.52
C VAL A 59 10.78 16.84 -14.19
N ILE A 60 9.88 16.99 -15.16
CA ILE A 60 8.69 17.84 -15.04
C ILE A 60 7.41 17.01 -14.83
N GLY A 61 7.35 15.81 -15.40
CA GLY A 61 6.22 14.90 -15.27
C GLY A 61 6.49 13.75 -14.31
N LEU A 62 5.46 13.32 -13.56
CA LEU A 62 5.54 12.12 -12.74
C LEU A 62 5.62 10.85 -13.61
N CYS A 63 6.24 9.80 -13.05
CA CYS A 63 6.33 8.48 -13.67
C CYS A 63 4.95 7.82 -13.71
N GLU A 64 4.39 7.68 -14.90
CA GLU A 64 3.07 7.11 -15.14
C GLU A 64 3.14 5.82 -15.94
N LYS A 65 2.16 4.94 -15.74
CA LYS A 65 2.03 3.70 -16.50
C LYS A 65 1.70 4.03 -17.96
N CYS A 66 2.37 3.35 -18.89
CA CYS A 66 2.09 3.54 -20.32
C CYS A 66 0.64 3.14 -20.68
N THR A 67 0.02 3.93 -21.55
CA THR A 67 -1.32 3.67 -22.06
C THR A 67 -1.34 2.42 -22.94
N SER A 68 -2.49 1.75 -23.06
CA SER A 68 -2.66 0.53 -23.86
C SER A 68 -2.25 0.70 -25.33
N TYR A 69 -2.50 1.88 -25.91
CA TYR A 69 -2.08 2.23 -27.27
C TYR A 69 -0.54 2.27 -27.40
N GLN A 70 0.15 2.98 -26.50
CA GLN A 70 1.60 3.14 -26.55
C GLN A 70 2.37 1.85 -26.29
N ARG A 71 1.78 0.97 -25.49
CA ARG A 71 2.31 -0.39 -25.28
C ARG A 71 2.16 -1.24 -26.54
N ARG A 72 1.08 -1.08 -27.29
CA ARG A 72 0.86 -1.76 -28.57
C ARG A 72 1.73 -1.20 -29.69
N SER A 73 1.92 0.12 -29.74
CA SER A 73 2.78 0.79 -30.71
C SER A 73 4.28 0.69 -30.40
N LYS A 74 4.65 -0.02 -29.32
CA LYS A 74 6.06 -0.23 -28.91
C LYS A 74 6.84 1.08 -28.79
N ALA A 75 6.23 2.11 -28.19
CA ALA A 75 6.94 3.36 -27.92
C ALA A 75 8.22 3.07 -27.13
N HIS A 76 9.36 3.65 -27.54
CA HIS A 76 10.70 3.35 -27.00
C HIS A 76 10.74 3.49 -25.47
N ALA A 77 10.13 4.53 -24.92
CA ALA A 77 10.02 4.77 -23.47
C ALA A 77 9.21 3.70 -22.71
N CYS A 78 8.35 2.93 -23.38
CA CYS A 78 7.46 1.94 -22.76
C CYS A 78 7.97 0.50 -22.89
N LEU A 79 9.00 0.24 -23.70
CA LEU A 79 9.51 -1.11 -23.96
C LEU A 79 10.28 -1.70 -22.78
N SER A 80 11.04 -0.86 -22.04
CA SER A 80 11.90 -1.32 -20.95
C SER A 80 11.10 -1.69 -19.69
N THR A 81 10.37 -0.73 -19.12
CA THR A 81 9.67 -0.91 -17.82
C THR A 81 8.15 -0.88 -17.94
N GLY A 82 7.62 -0.39 -19.05
CA GLY A 82 6.18 -0.09 -19.20
C GLY A 82 5.72 1.15 -18.44
N TYR A 83 6.64 1.97 -17.94
CA TYR A 83 6.40 3.25 -17.30
C TYR A 83 7.21 4.36 -17.99
N ARG A 84 6.61 5.54 -18.08
CA ARG A 84 7.19 6.70 -18.76
C ARG A 84 7.08 7.94 -17.89
N GLU A 85 8.04 8.84 -18.04
CA GLU A 85 7.99 10.17 -17.44
C GLU A 85 8.33 11.23 -18.49
N ILE A 86 7.87 12.47 -18.25
CA ILE A 86 8.11 13.60 -19.14
C ILE A 86 9.27 14.41 -18.56
N VAL A 87 10.29 14.64 -19.38
CA VAL A 87 11.47 15.43 -19.02
C VAL A 87 11.63 16.61 -19.98
N LEU A 88 12.18 17.71 -19.47
CA LEU A 88 12.56 18.88 -20.25
C LEU A 88 14.08 18.92 -20.36
N CYS A 89 14.58 19.00 -21.59
CA CYS A 89 16.00 19.16 -21.84
C CYS A 89 16.40 20.62 -21.61
N SER A 90 17.35 20.87 -20.68
CA SER A 90 17.59 22.23 -20.18
C SER A 90 18.24 23.16 -21.22
N ARG A 91 18.96 22.64 -22.24
CA ARG A 91 19.57 23.49 -23.29
C ARG A 91 18.66 23.67 -24.49
N SER A 92 18.06 22.59 -24.98
CA SER A 92 17.15 22.63 -26.14
C SER A 92 15.74 23.11 -25.80
N ASN A 93 15.36 23.12 -24.51
CA ASN A 93 13.99 23.40 -24.04
C ASN A 93 12.92 22.50 -24.70
N ILE A 94 13.33 21.32 -25.17
CA ILE A 94 12.44 20.34 -25.79
C ILE A 94 11.91 19.39 -24.70
N LYS A 95 10.63 19.08 -24.78
CA LYS A 95 9.98 18.08 -23.93
C LYS A 95 10.13 16.72 -24.58
N THR A 96 10.76 15.78 -23.88
CA THR A 96 10.92 14.40 -24.35
C THR A 96 10.40 13.42 -23.31
N THR A 97 10.04 12.22 -23.76
CA THR A 97 9.53 11.15 -22.91
C THR A 97 10.59 10.08 -22.77
N ARG A 98 10.97 9.73 -21.54
CA ARG A 98 11.92 8.65 -21.27
C ARG A 98 11.29 7.54 -20.43
N SER A 99 11.85 6.33 -20.53
CA SER A 99 11.46 5.23 -19.66
C SER A 99 11.91 5.54 -18.23
N CYS A 100 11.01 5.41 -17.27
CA CYS A 100 11.35 5.57 -15.87
C CYS A 100 11.21 4.22 -15.17
N GLN A 101 12.16 3.91 -14.30
CA GLN A 101 12.01 2.84 -13.33
C GLN A 101 11.27 3.44 -12.14
N ILE A 102 10.18 2.82 -11.68
CA ILE A 102 9.44 3.28 -10.50
C ILE A 102 10.49 3.58 -9.40
N PRO A 103 10.58 4.82 -8.90
CA PRO A 103 11.65 5.17 -7.98
C PRO A 103 11.59 4.24 -6.77
N THR A 104 12.70 3.53 -6.52
CA THR A 104 12.88 2.60 -5.40
C THR A 104 12.56 3.24 -4.04
N GLN A 105 12.63 4.57 -3.96
CA GLN A 105 12.25 5.36 -2.80
C GLN A 105 10.74 5.30 -2.47
N VAL A 106 9.87 5.22 -3.48
CA VAL A 106 8.42 5.06 -3.27
C VAL A 106 8.14 3.65 -2.73
N GLN A 107 8.82 2.62 -3.25
CA GLN A 107 8.74 1.26 -2.67
C GLN A 107 9.20 1.21 -1.20
N ARG A 108 10.23 1.97 -0.82
CA ARG A 108 10.79 1.95 0.54
C ARG A 108 9.83 2.50 1.60
N GLN A 109 9.11 3.57 1.30
CA GLN A 109 8.11 4.14 2.22
C GLN A 109 6.89 3.22 2.36
N HIS A 110 6.46 2.60 1.27
CA HIS A 110 5.36 1.64 1.30
C HIS A 110 5.69 0.37 2.06
N PHE A 111 6.94 -0.09 2.00
CA PHE A 111 7.41 -1.24 2.78
C PHE A 111 7.28 -0.98 4.29
N TRP A 112 7.74 0.18 4.79
CA TRP A 112 7.72 0.46 6.23
C TRP A 112 6.30 0.61 6.79
N LEU A 113 5.38 1.18 6.01
CA LEU A 113 3.98 1.30 6.41
C LEU A 113 3.26 -0.06 6.46
N PHE A 114 3.51 -0.93 5.48
CA PHE A 114 2.98 -2.29 5.48
C PHE A 114 3.53 -3.11 6.65
N GLU A 115 4.84 -3.05 6.86
CA GLU A 115 5.53 -3.73 7.97
C GLU A 115 4.95 -3.30 9.33
N GLY A 116 4.79 -1.98 9.54
CA GLY A 116 4.20 -1.45 10.77
C GLY A 116 2.76 -1.93 10.98
N PHE A 117 1.96 -2.00 9.93
CA PHE A 117 0.57 -2.45 10.00
C PHE A 117 0.44 -3.93 10.35
N MET A 118 1.24 -4.79 9.72
CA MET A 118 1.27 -6.23 10.02
C MET A 118 1.77 -6.49 11.44
N LEU A 119 2.73 -5.71 11.92
CA LEU A 119 3.20 -5.78 13.31
C LEU A 119 2.08 -5.45 14.30
N VAL A 120 1.33 -4.37 14.07
CA VAL A 120 0.19 -3.98 14.93
C VAL A 120 -0.89 -5.07 14.93
N LEU A 121 -1.24 -5.62 13.77
CA LEU A 121 -2.15 -6.76 13.67
C LEU A 121 -1.68 -7.97 14.48
N GLY A 122 -0.39 -8.30 14.37
CA GLY A 122 0.21 -9.40 15.12
C GLY A 122 0.07 -9.20 16.63
N LEU A 123 0.36 -8.00 17.13
CA LEU A 123 0.20 -7.66 18.55
C LEU A 123 -1.26 -7.79 19.01
N LEU A 124 -2.21 -7.33 18.19
CA LEU A 124 -3.64 -7.47 18.50
C LEU A 124 -4.08 -8.93 18.54
N ALA A 125 -3.59 -9.75 17.62
CA ALA A 125 -3.86 -11.18 17.60
C ALA A 125 -3.32 -11.88 18.86
N ILE A 126 -2.08 -11.57 19.26
CA ILE A 126 -1.47 -12.09 20.49
C ILE A 126 -2.29 -11.66 21.72
N ALA A 127 -2.65 -10.38 21.83
CA ALA A 127 -3.44 -9.86 22.94
C ALA A 127 -4.84 -10.51 23.01
N SER A 128 -5.46 -10.74 21.86
CA SER A 128 -6.73 -11.47 21.73
C SER A 128 -6.61 -12.90 22.24
N VAL A 129 -5.57 -13.62 21.83
CA VAL A 129 -5.33 -15.02 22.25
C VAL A 129 -5.07 -15.10 23.75
N GLN A 130 -4.22 -14.23 24.31
CA GLN A 130 -3.99 -14.18 25.75
C GLN A 130 -5.26 -13.86 26.54
N SER A 131 -6.09 -12.96 26.02
CA SER A 131 -7.37 -12.63 26.65
C SER A 131 -8.34 -13.81 26.68
N ARG A 132 -8.28 -14.70 25.68
CA ARG A 132 -9.06 -15.95 25.65
C ARG A 132 -8.45 -17.00 26.58
N GLN A 133 -7.13 -17.17 26.57
CA GLN A 133 -6.42 -18.09 27.46
C GLN A 133 -6.71 -17.75 28.93
N LYS A 134 -6.62 -16.48 29.32
CA LYS A 134 -6.98 -16.04 30.68
C LYS A 134 -8.42 -16.35 31.09
N THR A 135 -9.35 -16.41 30.13
CA THR A 135 -10.73 -16.83 30.42
C THR A 135 -10.82 -18.34 30.64
N LEU A 136 -10.09 -19.13 29.84
CA LEU A 136 -10.02 -20.59 29.98
C LEU A 136 -9.29 -21.00 31.27
N ASP A 137 -8.19 -20.33 31.62
CA ASP A 137 -7.45 -20.59 32.85
C ASP A 137 -8.30 -20.35 34.09
N LYS A 138 -9.11 -19.27 34.10
CA LYS A 138 -10.05 -19.02 35.21
C LYS A 138 -11.05 -20.16 35.39
N GLN A 139 -11.58 -20.70 34.28
CA GLN A 139 -12.50 -21.84 34.33
C GLN A 139 -11.81 -23.13 34.79
N MET A 140 -10.56 -23.34 34.40
CA MET A 140 -9.78 -24.49 34.84
C MET A 140 -9.46 -24.41 36.34
N VAL A 141 -9.06 -23.23 36.83
CA VAL A 141 -8.78 -22.99 38.27
C VAL A 141 -10.04 -23.17 39.11
N GLU A 142 -11.21 -22.71 38.65
CA GLU A 142 -12.48 -22.95 39.35
C GLU A 142 -12.82 -24.44 39.45
N LYS A 143 -12.56 -25.23 38.40
CA LYS A 143 -12.77 -26.68 38.43
C LYS A 143 -11.81 -27.39 39.37
N ILE A 144 -10.53 -27.00 39.38
CA ILE A 144 -9.51 -27.56 40.27
C ILE A 144 -9.88 -27.27 41.74
N LYS A 145 -10.32 -26.04 42.07
CA LYS A 145 -10.74 -25.68 43.43
C LYS A 145 -11.92 -26.53 43.93
N LYS A 146 -12.89 -26.83 43.07
CA LYS A 146 -13.99 -27.74 43.42
C LYS A 146 -13.51 -29.16 43.70
N GLN A 147 -12.61 -29.68 42.88
CA GLN A 147 -12.08 -31.04 43.05
C GLN A 147 -11.21 -31.18 44.30
N ILE A 148 -10.43 -30.16 44.67
CA ILE A 148 -9.59 -30.20 45.87
C ILE A 148 -10.44 -30.06 47.14
N GLY A 149 -11.49 -29.22 47.13
CA GLY A 149 -12.38 -29.07 48.29
C GLY A 149 -13.23 -30.31 48.59
N GLU A 150 -13.41 -31.21 47.62
CA GLU A 150 -14.18 -32.46 47.76
C GLU A 150 -13.30 -33.67 48.11
N ALA A 151 -11.97 -33.50 48.08
CA ALA A 151 -10.99 -34.53 48.46
C ALA A 151 -10.48 -34.39 49.90
N ASP A 152 -10.89 -33.33 50.61
CA ASP A 152 -10.48 -32.99 51.99
C ASP A 152 -11.64 -33.21 53.01
N GLU A 153 -12.74 -33.84 52.59
CA GLU A 153 -13.91 -34.22 53.41
C GLU A 153 -14.08 -35.74 53.41
#